data_AF-A0A422M0M8-F1
#
_entry.id   AF-A0A422M0M8-F1
#
_cell.length_a   1.000
_cell.length_b   1.000
_cell.length_c   1.000
_cell.angle_alpha   90.00
_cell.angle_beta   90.00
_cell.angle_gamma   90.00
#
_symmetry.space_group_name_H-M   'P 1'
#
loop_
_entity.id
_entity.type
_entity.pdbx_description
1 polymer ?
#
loop_
_entity_poly.entity_id
_entity_poly.type
_entity_poly.pdbx_seq_one_letter_code
_entity_poly.pdbx_strand_id
1 'polypeptide(L)'
;MIGQPEWQYKQISTDLIKQIDSGKLAVGTKLPSEQQLGELYSVSRITIRKALADLEEKKYIKKQQGRGSFVLDPQSAETGIDYVEMPGRQLARHGYHVRIDLDRFSILANGEEPTIRQQMGMANSDYLYVLRQTYYLSGAAVIWKTTYMNFGDFPMITAAEVSNKEIIPMLEKRFGMKVPRMEHSLVSGIKADPRKILGVPRTAPDGSFVEVHTKYLNDSGSISYMSKTYAPSKARMFLIGLNVHKEEDTMSEPHILLTRIDNRLVHGQVGVTWTKTLGANLLLVANDEVANDPLEQKLMKSTAESSGAGIRFFTLEKTIQIISKAADRQKIFIVVKTPGDVLKLVEGGVPIKEVNVGNMHFAPGKVEVTKKVYVDQQDKDDLMGLVNKGVNVYIQDVPGDRKTQVNF
;
A
#
# COMPACT_ATOMS: atom_id res chain seq x y z
N MET A 1 2.34 -22.22 -46.94
CA MET A 1 2.68 -22.72 -45.59
C MET A 1 2.55 -21.56 -44.61
N ILE A 2 1.45 -21.49 -43.85
CA ILE A 2 1.22 -20.44 -42.84
C ILE A 2 1.21 -21.13 -41.46
N GLY A 3 2.39 -21.50 -40.99
CA GLY A 3 2.71 -21.65 -39.58
C GLY A 3 3.99 -20.82 -39.38
N GLN A 4 4.19 -20.01 -38.35
CA GLN A 4 3.63 -20.00 -37.01
C GLN A 4 3.86 -18.60 -36.40
N PRO A 5 2.86 -17.70 -36.32
CA PRO A 5 3.01 -16.46 -35.56
C PRO A 5 3.13 -16.71 -34.05
N GLU A 6 2.63 -17.85 -33.56
CA GLU A 6 2.76 -18.25 -32.15
C GLU A 6 4.18 -18.68 -31.74
N TRP A 7 4.94 -19.26 -32.67
CA TRP A 7 6.29 -19.74 -32.35
C TRP A 7 7.29 -18.57 -32.28
N GLN A 8 7.14 -17.58 -33.17
CA GLN A 8 8.04 -16.43 -33.25
C GLN A 8 8.03 -15.56 -31.98
N TYR A 9 6.86 -15.24 -31.42
CA TYR A 9 6.82 -14.44 -30.19
C TYR A 9 7.38 -15.22 -28.98
N LYS A 10 7.16 -16.54 -28.92
CA LYS A 10 7.72 -17.40 -27.87
C LYS A 10 9.24 -17.49 -27.95
N GLN A 11 9.82 -17.53 -29.16
CA GLN A 11 11.26 -17.47 -29.34
C GLN A 11 11.85 -16.15 -28.85
N ILE A 12 11.23 -15.02 -29.20
CA ILE A 12 11.68 -13.68 -28.77
C ILE A 12 11.57 -13.55 -27.25
N SER A 13 10.48 -14.03 -26.65
CA SER A 13 10.30 -14.07 -25.20
C SER A 13 11.38 -14.92 -24.52
N THR A 14 11.66 -16.13 -25.04
CA THR A 14 12.67 -17.03 -24.49
C THR A 14 14.09 -16.45 -24.60
N ASP A 15 14.39 -15.77 -25.70
CA ASP A 15 15.70 -15.12 -25.89
C ASP A 15 15.89 -13.94 -24.94
N LEU A 16 14.87 -13.09 -24.78
CA LEU A 16 14.89 -11.99 -23.80
C LEU A 16 15.03 -12.50 -22.37
N ILE A 17 14.35 -13.60 -22.01
CA ILE A 17 14.52 -14.28 -20.71
C ILE A 17 15.98 -14.69 -20.51
N LYS A 18 16.59 -15.37 -21.50
CA LYS A 18 18.01 -15.77 -21.41
C LYS A 18 18.95 -14.57 -21.22
N GLN A 19 18.68 -13.46 -21.88
CA GLN A 19 19.50 -12.25 -21.74
C GLN A 19 19.33 -11.57 -20.38
N ILE A 20 18.15 -11.67 -19.75
CA ILE A 20 17.90 -11.21 -18.39
C ILE A 20 18.60 -12.14 -17.39
N ASP A 21 18.44 -13.45 -17.54
CA ASP A 21 19.06 -14.46 -16.67
C ASP A 21 20.58 -14.46 -16.74
N SER A 22 21.15 -14.18 -17.91
CA SER A 22 22.60 -14.04 -18.09
C SER A 22 23.16 -12.70 -17.61
N GLY A 23 22.31 -11.79 -17.11
CA GLY A 23 22.69 -10.44 -16.66
C GLY A 23 23.06 -9.47 -17.80
N LYS A 24 22.86 -9.84 -19.06
CA LYS A 24 23.11 -8.96 -20.22
C LYS A 24 22.10 -7.81 -20.25
N LEU A 25 20.88 -8.07 -19.79
CA LEU A 25 19.86 -7.07 -19.49
C LEU A 25 19.73 -6.97 -17.97
N ALA A 26 20.34 -5.94 -17.38
CA ALA A 26 20.35 -5.79 -15.93
C ALA A 26 18.94 -5.47 -15.38
N VAL A 27 18.66 -5.96 -14.17
CA VAL A 27 17.41 -5.67 -13.45
C VAL A 27 17.22 -4.16 -13.27
N GLY A 28 15.98 -3.69 -13.44
CA GLY A 28 15.62 -2.28 -13.36
C GLY A 28 15.93 -1.47 -14.63
N THR A 29 16.59 -2.05 -15.63
CA THR A 29 16.85 -1.36 -16.90
C THR A 29 15.61 -1.29 -17.78
N LYS A 30 15.51 -0.21 -18.56
CA LYS A 30 14.45 -0.02 -19.55
C LYS A 30 14.77 -0.82 -20.81
N LEU A 31 13.84 -1.66 -21.22
CA LEU A 31 13.90 -2.36 -22.50
C LEU A 31 13.71 -1.40 -23.67
N PRO A 32 14.29 -1.70 -24.84
CA PRO A 32 14.04 -0.95 -26.06
C PRO A 32 12.53 -0.90 -26.39
N SER A 33 12.12 0.14 -27.11
CA SER A 33 10.70 0.33 -27.47
C SER A 33 10.18 -0.80 -28.37
N GLU A 34 8.84 -0.96 -28.44
CA GLU A 34 8.20 -1.95 -29.33
C GLU A 34 8.65 -1.79 -30.79
N GLN A 35 8.91 -0.55 -31.23
CA GLN A 35 9.41 -0.26 -32.56
C GLN A 35 10.86 -0.76 -32.75
N GLN A 36 11.75 -0.42 -31.81
CA GLN A 36 13.17 -0.81 -31.87
C GLN A 36 13.34 -2.33 -31.77
N LEU A 37 12.55 -2.99 -30.93
CA LEU A 37 12.53 -4.45 -30.85
C LEU A 37 11.97 -5.09 -32.13
N GLY A 38 10.99 -4.46 -32.78
CA GLY A 38 10.45 -4.93 -34.06
C GLY A 38 11.49 -4.88 -35.17
N GLU A 39 12.30 -3.82 -35.21
CA GLU A 39 13.44 -3.68 -36.12
C GLU A 39 14.54 -4.70 -35.80
N LEU A 40 14.91 -4.84 -34.52
CA LEU A 40 15.98 -5.75 -34.07
C LEU A 40 15.69 -7.23 -34.38
N TYR A 41 14.45 -7.67 -34.14
CA TYR A 41 14.03 -9.05 -34.40
C TYR A 41 13.44 -9.25 -35.80
N SER A 42 13.37 -8.19 -36.63
CA SER A 42 12.77 -8.22 -37.97
C SER A 42 11.35 -8.79 -37.99
N VAL A 43 10.51 -8.35 -37.04
CA VAL A 43 9.12 -8.82 -36.89
C VAL A 43 8.15 -7.65 -36.71
N SER A 44 6.86 -7.92 -36.91
CA SER A 44 5.80 -6.92 -36.71
C SER A 44 5.73 -6.44 -35.24
N ARG A 45 5.30 -5.20 -35.03
CA ARG A 45 5.03 -4.63 -33.69
C ARG A 45 4.03 -5.47 -32.89
N ILE A 46 3.08 -6.11 -33.57
CA ILE A 46 2.07 -6.98 -32.94
C ILE A 46 2.73 -8.23 -32.34
N THR A 47 3.73 -8.80 -33.02
CA THR A 47 4.51 -9.95 -32.53
C THR A 47 5.35 -9.59 -31.31
N ILE A 48 5.99 -8.41 -31.32
CA ILE A 48 6.75 -7.90 -30.15
C ILE A 48 5.83 -7.61 -28.98
N ARG A 49 4.67 -7.00 -29.20
CA ARG A 49 3.71 -6.72 -28.13
C ARG A 49 3.23 -8.01 -27.46
N LYS A 50 3.03 -9.09 -28.23
CA LYS A 50 2.74 -10.42 -27.70
C LYS A 50 3.90 -11.00 -26.90
N ALA A 51 5.14 -10.88 -27.38
CA ALA A 51 6.33 -11.31 -26.64
C ALA A 51 6.51 -10.55 -25.31
N LEU A 52 6.30 -9.23 -25.30
CA LEU A 52 6.37 -8.41 -24.09
C LEU A 52 5.21 -8.66 -23.13
N ALA A 53 4.01 -8.98 -23.63
CA ALA A 53 2.90 -9.43 -22.80
C ALA A 53 3.20 -10.77 -22.11
N ASP A 54 3.78 -11.73 -22.84
CA ASP A 54 4.20 -13.03 -22.29
C ASP A 54 5.34 -12.88 -21.26
N LEU A 55 6.30 -11.98 -21.49
CA LEU A 55 7.35 -11.63 -20.50
C LEU A 55 6.79 -10.96 -19.25
N GLU A 56 5.77 -10.11 -19.40
CA GLU A 56 5.10 -9.41 -18.30
C GLU A 56 4.23 -10.39 -17.49
N GLU A 57 3.52 -11.30 -18.16
CA GLU A 57 2.78 -12.39 -17.54
C GLU A 57 3.70 -13.33 -16.75
N LYS A 58 4.87 -13.65 -17.31
CA LYS A 58 5.94 -14.41 -16.65
C LYS A 58 6.74 -13.58 -15.63
N LYS A 59 6.40 -12.31 -15.44
CA LYS A 59 6.98 -11.37 -14.46
C LYS A 59 8.49 -11.14 -14.60
N TYR A 60 9.03 -11.26 -15.82
CA TYR A 60 10.39 -10.83 -16.13
C TYR A 60 10.49 -9.34 -16.39
N ILE A 61 9.35 -8.67 -16.63
CA ILE A 61 9.29 -7.24 -16.93
C ILE A 61 8.03 -6.60 -16.34
N LYS A 62 8.05 -5.28 -16.11
CA LYS A 62 6.87 -4.47 -15.78
C LYS A 62 6.71 -3.35 -16.80
N LYS A 63 5.51 -3.19 -17.36
CA LYS A 63 5.20 -2.01 -18.18
C LYS A 63 4.83 -0.83 -17.29
N GLN A 64 5.41 0.32 -17.60
CA GLN A 64 5.04 1.61 -17.02
C GLN A 64 4.47 2.48 -18.14
N GLN A 65 3.19 2.84 -18.01
CA GLN A 65 2.48 3.64 -19.00
C GLN A 65 3.23 4.96 -19.26
N GLY A 66 3.52 5.25 -20.53
CA GLY A 66 4.31 6.42 -20.95
C GLY A 66 5.82 6.34 -20.70
N ARG A 67 6.31 5.37 -19.90
CA ARG A 67 7.74 5.26 -19.53
C ARG A 67 8.46 4.07 -20.14
N GLY A 68 7.75 3.07 -20.64
CA GLY A 68 8.30 1.89 -21.33
C GLY A 68 8.24 0.62 -20.48
N SER A 69 8.96 -0.42 -20.89
CA SER A 69 9.02 -1.71 -20.18
C SER A 69 10.34 -1.82 -19.42
N PHE A 70 10.31 -2.29 -18.17
CA PHE A 70 11.50 -2.40 -17.32
C PHE A 70 11.72 -3.84 -16.88
N VAL A 71 12.97 -4.30 -16.86
CA VAL A 71 13.35 -5.66 -16.42
C VAL A 71 13.09 -5.82 -14.92
N LEU A 72 12.33 -6.84 -14.55
CA LEU A 72 12.11 -7.26 -13.17
C LEU A 72 13.12 -8.34 -12.79
N ASP A 73 13.40 -8.46 -11.50
CA ASP A 73 14.18 -9.58 -10.97
C ASP A 73 13.34 -10.87 -11.07
N PRO A 74 13.75 -11.89 -11.84
CA PRO A 74 13.01 -13.16 -11.94
C PRO A 74 12.81 -13.84 -10.59
N GLN A 75 13.64 -13.54 -9.59
CA GLN A 75 13.51 -14.09 -8.22
C GLN A 75 12.42 -13.37 -7.39
N SER A 76 11.98 -12.18 -7.81
CA SER A 76 10.97 -11.35 -7.15
C SER A 76 9.52 -11.65 -7.57
N ALA A 77 9.34 -12.48 -8.60
CA ALA A 77 8.06 -12.69 -9.27
C ALA A 77 7.01 -13.48 -8.48
N GLU A 78 7.36 -14.29 -7.49
CA GLU A 78 6.43 -15.33 -7.02
C GLU A 78 5.69 -15.11 -5.69
N THR A 79 5.95 -14.08 -4.87
CA THR A 79 5.44 -14.15 -3.48
C THR A 79 4.94 -12.91 -2.77
N GLY A 80 4.70 -11.76 -3.43
CA GLY A 80 4.18 -10.52 -2.82
C GLY A 80 3.56 -10.65 -1.43
N ILE A 81 4.41 -10.59 -0.39
CA ILE A 81 4.10 -10.47 1.03
C ILE A 81 5.32 -9.79 1.65
N ASP A 82 5.09 -8.59 2.17
CA ASP A 82 6.09 -7.74 2.83
C ASP A 82 6.09 -8.06 4.32
N TYR A 83 7.23 -8.35 4.93
CA TYR A 83 7.33 -8.47 6.38
C TYR A 83 8.66 -7.93 6.84
N VAL A 84 8.57 -6.89 7.67
CA VAL A 84 9.29 -6.82 8.93
C VAL A 84 8.21 -6.47 9.95
N GLU A 85 7.76 -7.47 10.72
CA GLU A 85 6.77 -7.32 11.81
C GLU A 85 5.31 -7.06 11.38
N MET A 86 4.74 -7.91 10.51
CA MET A 86 3.28 -7.97 10.37
C MET A 86 2.64 -8.61 11.61
N PRO A 87 1.56 -8.02 12.18
CA PRO A 87 0.75 -8.70 13.20
C PRO A 87 0.23 -10.03 12.68
N GLY A 88 0.25 -11.07 13.50
CA GLY A 88 -0.13 -12.46 13.20
C GLY A 88 -1.58 -12.59 12.74
N ARG A 89 -2.45 -11.62 13.09
CA ARG A 89 -3.79 -11.49 12.52
C ARG A 89 -3.77 -11.29 11.00
N GLN A 90 -2.78 -10.60 10.46
CA GLN A 90 -2.63 -10.36 9.04
C GLN A 90 -2.03 -11.57 8.32
N LEU A 91 -1.13 -12.32 8.96
CA LEU A 91 -0.64 -13.60 8.47
C LEU A 91 -1.76 -14.66 8.42
N ALA A 92 -2.62 -14.70 9.44
CA ALA A 92 -3.82 -15.55 9.46
C ALA A 92 -4.79 -15.22 8.32
N ARG A 93 -4.93 -13.95 7.94
CA ARG A 93 -5.77 -13.53 6.80
C ARG A 93 -5.23 -14.00 5.45
N HIS A 94 -3.94 -14.34 5.37
CA HIS A 94 -3.31 -14.94 4.20
C HIS A 94 -3.25 -16.48 4.29
N GLY A 95 -3.96 -17.08 5.25
CA GLY A 95 -4.06 -18.53 5.41
C GLY A 95 -2.89 -19.18 6.16
N TYR A 96 -1.98 -18.39 6.75
CA TYR A 96 -0.88 -18.93 7.54
C TYR A 96 -1.28 -19.11 9.01
N HIS A 97 -1.07 -20.31 9.54
CA HIS A 97 -1.16 -20.55 10.98
C HIS A 97 0.19 -20.24 11.62
N VAL A 98 0.23 -19.14 12.37
CA VAL A 98 1.40 -18.70 13.14
C VAL A 98 1.31 -19.26 14.55
N ARG A 99 2.38 -19.90 15.00
CA ARG A 99 2.57 -20.30 16.41
C ARG A 99 3.87 -19.69 16.90
N ILE A 100 3.86 -19.12 18.10
CA ILE A 100 5.03 -18.45 18.67
C ILE A 100 5.40 -19.17 19.96
N ASP A 101 6.59 -19.74 20.00
CA ASP A 101 7.13 -20.35 21.21
C ASP A 101 8.09 -19.38 21.89
N LEU A 102 8.00 -19.30 23.21
CA LEU A 102 8.92 -18.52 24.04
C LEU A 102 10.01 -19.45 24.58
N ASP A 103 11.20 -19.35 24.01
CA ASP A 103 12.35 -20.19 24.38
C ASP A 103 13.07 -19.67 25.63
N ARG A 104 13.08 -18.34 25.82
CA ARG A 104 13.71 -17.69 26.97
C ARG A 104 12.93 -16.44 27.37
N PHE A 105 12.84 -16.22 28.67
CA PHE A 105 12.44 -14.96 29.27
C PHE A 105 13.34 -14.69 30.48
N SER A 106 14.03 -13.56 30.50
CA SER A 106 14.97 -13.21 31.57
C SER A 106 14.94 -11.70 31.83
N ILE A 107 15.20 -11.31 33.07
CA ILE A 107 15.48 -9.92 33.44
C ILE A 107 16.95 -9.88 33.83
N LEU A 108 17.75 -9.12 33.10
CA LEU A 108 19.18 -8.97 33.31
C LEU A 108 19.48 -7.68 34.09
N ALA A 109 20.51 -7.71 34.93
CA ALA A 109 20.92 -6.61 35.78
C ALA A 109 22.45 -6.42 35.74
N ASN A 110 22.99 -5.47 36.51
CA ASN A 110 24.42 -5.34 36.80
C ASN A 110 25.33 -5.25 35.56
N GLY A 111 24.86 -4.59 34.49
CA GLY A 111 25.65 -4.38 33.28
C GLY A 111 25.77 -5.59 32.34
N GLU A 112 25.03 -6.69 32.58
CA GLU A 112 24.94 -7.80 31.62
C GLU A 112 24.42 -7.33 30.26
N GLU A 113 24.93 -7.88 29.14
CA GLU A 113 24.69 -7.40 27.77
C GLU A 113 25.19 -5.95 27.52
N PRO A 114 26.49 -5.65 27.74
CA PRO A 114 27.02 -4.29 27.71
C PRO A 114 26.84 -3.59 26.35
N THR A 115 26.96 -4.33 25.24
CA THR A 115 26.76 -3.77 23.89
C THR A 115 25.30 -3.36 23.65
N ILE A 116 24.34 -4.15 24.13
CA ILE A 116 22.91 -3.84 24.00
C ILE A 116 22.55 -2.65 24.88
N ARG A 117 23.04 -2.62 26.12
CA ARG A 117 22.85 -1.50 27.04
C ARG A 117 23.38 -0.20 26.47
N GLN A 118 24.60 -0.22 25.92
CA GLN A 118 25.18 0.95 25.26
C GLN A 118 24.32 1.43 24.07
N GLN A 119 23.83 0.49 23.25
CA GLN A 119 22.95 0.84 22.12
C GLN A 119 21.63 1.44 22.57
N MET A 120 21.04 0.96 23.66
CA MET A 120 19.78 1.46 24.21
C MET A 120 19.95 2.67 25.15
N GLY A 121 21.18 3.12 25.41
CA GLY A 121 21.46 4.22 26.35
C GLY A 121 21.17 3.87 27.81
N MET A 122 21.24 2.59 28.20
CA MET A 122 20.92 2.11 29.54
C MET A 122 22.14 2.10 30.46
N ALA A 123 21.94 2.45 31.74
CA ALA A 123 22.94 2.31 32.78
C ALA A 123 23.12 0.85 33.22
N ASN A 124 24.24 0.55 33.88
CA ASN A 124 24.50 -0.80 34.41
C ASN A 124 23.51 -1.21 35.51
N SER A 125 22.92 -0.24 36.21
CA SER A 125 21.90 -0.45 37.24
C SER A 125 20.52 -0.78 36.68
N ASP A 126 20.27 -0.50 35.39
CA ASP A 126 18.94 -0.66 34.81
C ASP A 126 18.62 -2.15 34.59
N TYR A 127 17.35 -2.50 34.70
CA TYR A 127 16.89 -3.85 34.39
C TYR A 127 16.55 -3.95 32.90
N LEU A 128 17.04 -5.01 32.26
CA LEU A 128 16.84 -5.27 30.82
C LEU A 128 16.07 -6.58 30.65
N TYR A 129 14.90 -6.53 30.02
CA TYR A 129 14.24 -7.76 29.58
C TYR A 129 14.97 -8.34 28.38
N VAL A 130 15.19 -9.65 28.40
CA VAL A 130 15.65 -10.44 27.26
C VAL A 130 14.71 -11.61 27.06
N LEU A 131 14.06 -11.64 25.90
CA LEU A 131 13.20 -12.75 25.51
C LEU A 131 13.58 -13.30 24.14
N ARG A 132 13.48 -14.62 24.00
CA ARG A 132 13.74 -15.33 22.73
C ARG A 132 12.48 -16.04 22.30
N GLN A 133 12.08 -15.81 21.07
CA GLN A 133 10.88 -16.37 20.48
C GLN A 133 11.22 -17.07 19.17
N THR A 134 10.65 -18.26 19.00
CA THR A 134 10.67 -19.00 17.73
C THR A 134 9.28 -18.93 17.11
N TYR A 135 9.20 -18.46 15.87
CA TYR A 135 7.95 -18.46 15.12
C TYR A 135 7.90 -19.67 14.19
N TYR A 136 6.74 -20.31 14.21
CA TYR A 136 6.42 -21.44 13.37
C TYR A 136 5.31 -21.06 12.41
N LEU A 137 5.48 -21.42 11.14
CA LEU A 137 4.51 -21.19 10.09
C LEU A 137 4.17 -22.53 9.47
N SER A 138 2.90 -22.91 9.57
CA SER A 138 2.40 -24.22 9.13
C SER A 138 3.24 -25.39 9.66
N GLY A 139 3.74 -25.26 10.90
CA GLY A 139 4.52 -26.29 11.60
C GLY A 139 6.05 -26.18 11.45
N ALA A 140 6.57 -25.39 10.50
CA ALA A 140 8.01 -25.23 10.32
C ALA A 140 8.55 -24.02 11.10
N ALA A 141 9.65 -24.19 11.83
CA ALA A 141 10.37 -23.09 12.47
C ALA A 141 11.06 -22.24 11.40
N VAL A 142 10.76 -20.95 11.37
CA VAL A 142 11.20 -20.05 10.28
C VAL A 142 11.76 -18.72 10.78
N ILE A 143 11.55 -18.36 12.05
CA ILE A 143 11.98 -17.06 12.59
C ILE A 143 12.50 -17.30 13.99
N TRP A 144 13.67 -16.75 14.28
CA TRP A 144 14.23 -16.70 15.63
C TRP A 144 14.48 -15.25 15.99
N LYS A 145 13.74 -14.78 17.00
CA LYS A 145 13.75 -13.39 17.41
C LYS A 145 14.25 -13.28 18.83
N THR A 146 15.25 -12.44 19.05
CA THR A 146 15.65 -12.00 20.39
C THR A 146 15.23 -10.56 20.58
N THR A 147 14.46 -10.29 21.61
CA THR A 147 13.92 -8.97 21.93
C THR A 147 14.51 -8.47 23.24
N TYR A 148 14.90 -7.20 23.23
CA TYR A 148 15.51 -6.44 24.32
C TYR A 148 14.60 -5.26 24.65
N MET A 149 14.19 -5.12 25.91
CA MET A 149 13.30 -4.03 26.33
C MET A 149 13.74 -3.45 27.66
N ASN A 150 13.68 -2.12 27.77
CA ASN A 150 13.91 -1.47 29.04
C ASN A 150 12.80 -1.83 30.04
N PHE A 151 13.18 -2.29 31.24
CA PHE A 151 12.20 -2.59 32.29
C PHE A 151 11.45 -1.33 32.74
N GLY A 152 12.12 -0.18 32.79
CA GLY A 152 11.53 1.09 33.23
C GLY A 152 10.36 1.54 32.36
N ASP A 153 10.46 1.31 31.04
CA ASP A 153 9.42 1.66 30.07
C ASP A 153 8.24 0.68 30.12
N PHE A 154 8.51 -0.59 30.47
CA PHE A 154 7.51 -1.66 30.46
C PHE A 154 7.54 -2.50 31.75
N PRO A 155 7.19 -1.91 32.90
CA PRO A 155 7.37 -2.58 34.18
C PRO A 155 6.46 -3.82 34.31
N MET A 156 6.99 -4.85 34.96
CA MET A 156 6.25 -6.06 35.36
C MET A 156 5.65 -6.89 34.20
N ILE A 157 6.36 -7.02 33.08
CA ILE A 157 6.01 -8.01 32.06
C ILE A 157 6.29 -9.41 32.62
N THR A 158 5.34 -10.33 32.44
CA THR A 158 5.50 -11.74 32.81
C THR A 158 5.71 -12.63 31.60
N ALA A 159 6.35 -13.79 31.81
CA ALA A 159 6.53 -14.79 30.75
C ALA A 159 5.19 -15.26 30.13
N ALA A 160 4.13 -15.37 30.94
CA ALA A 160 2.79 -15.76 30.48
C ALA A 160 2.17 -14.73 29.52
N GLU A 161 2.53 -13.46 29.65
CA GLU A 161 2.01 -12.38 28.79
C GLU A 161 2.71 -12.29 27.45
N VAL A 162 3.94 -12.80 27.34
CA VAL A 162 4.71 -12.85 26.09
C VAL A 162 4.70 -14.22 25.43
N SER A 163 4.24 -15.25 26.13
CA SER A 163 4.11 -16.61 25.60
C SER A 163 2.97 -16.69 24.59
N ASN A 164 3.26 -17.26 23.41
CA ASN A 164 2.32 -17.38 22.29
C ASN A 164 1.61 -16.07 21.89
N LYS A 165 2.28 -14.92 22.12
CA LYS A 165 1.76 -13.60 21.78
C LYS A 165 2.83 -12.77 21.11
N GLU A 166 2.35 -11.85 20.30
CA GLU A 166 3.18 -10.83 19.67
C GLU A 166 3.45 -9.69 20.64
N ILE A 167 4.69 -9.22 20.65
CA ILE A 167 5.12 -8.22 21.62
C ILE A 167 4.47 -6.86 21.35
N ILE A 168 4.48 -6.36 20.10
CA ILE A 168 3.97 -5.01 19.78
C ILE A 168 2.49 -4.84 20.16
N PRO A 169 1.53 -5.69 19.71
CA PRO A 169 0.13 -5.51 20.10
C PRO A 169 -0.11 -5.64 21.60
N MET A 170 0.72 -6.43 22.30
CA MET A 170 0.67 -6.54 23.76
C MET A 170 1.13 -5.24 24.42
N LEU A 171 2.23 -4.65 23.96
CA LEU A 171 2.75 -3.38 24.47
C LEU A 171 1.79 -2.22 24.20
N GLU A 172 1.21 -2.14 23.00
CA GLU A 172 0.18 -1.15 22.64
C GLU A 172 -1.02 -1.24 23.59
N LYS A 173 -1.53 -2.46 23.78
CA LYS A 173 -2.72 -2.70 24.62
C LYS A 173 -2.46 -2.42 26.10
N ARG A 174 -1.30 -2.82 26.62
CA ARG A 174 -1.01 -2.79 28.06
C ARG A 174 -0.41 -1.45 28.52
N PHE A 175 0.49 -0.89 27.74
CA PHE A 175 1.25 0.30 28.13
C PHE A 175 0.88 1.53 27.30
N GLY A 176 -0.13 1.42 26.41
CA GLY A 176 -0.58 2.55 25.58
C GLY A 176 0.50 3.05 24.62
N MET A 177 1.48 2.19 24.30
CA MET A 177 2.55 2.51 23.35
C MET A 177 1.91 2.89 22.02
N LYS A 178 2.14 4.12 21.56
CA LYS A 178 1.80 4.53 20.19
C LYS A 178 2.90 4.02 19.27
N VAL A 179 2.53 3.61 18.05
CA VAL A 179 3.45 2.99 17.07
C VAL A 179 4.77 3.78 17.04
N PRO A 180 5.86 3.25 17.62
CA PRO A 180 7.09 4.00 17.78
C PRO A 180 7.73 4.23 16.41
N ARG A 181 8.51 5.31 16.26
CA ARG A 181 9.37 5.46 15.08
C ARG A 181 10.28 4.25 15.01
N MET A 182 10.18 3.49 13.91
CA MET A 182 10.84 2.21 13.73
C MET A 182 12.00 2.35 12.75
N GLU A 183 13.17 1.84 13.14
CA GLU A 183 14.37 1.83 12.30
C GLU A 183 14.82 0.39 12.08
N HIS A 184 15.03 0.01 10.82
CA HIS A 184 15.53 -1.29 10.42
C HIS A 184 16.96 -1.18 9.89
N SER A 185 17.82 -2.09 10.32
CA SER A 185 19.11 -2.32 9.67
C SER A 185 19.26 -3.77 9.24
N LEU A 186 19.60 -3.95 7.96
CA LEU A 186 19.87 -5.25 7.36
C LEU A 186 21.34 -5.58 7.56
N VAL A 187 21.61 -6.75 8.11
CA VAL A 187 22.92 -7.36 8.00
C VAL A 187 22.80 -8.47 6.96
N SER A 188 22.99 -8.11 5.69
CA SER A 188 22.95 -9.07 4.58
C SER A 188 24.23 -9.91 4.57
N GLY A 189 24.10 -11.22 4.32
CA GLY A 189 25.25 -12.08 4.01
C GLY A 189 25.84 -12.88 5.17
N ILE A 190 25.04 -13.36 6.13
CA ILE A 190 25.53 -14.36 7.08
C ILE A 190 25.74 -15.70 6.34
N LYS A 191 26.98 -15.94 5.89
CA LYS A 191 27.48 -17.25 5.45
C LYS A 191 27.86 -18.16 6.64
N ALA A 192 27.33 -17.90 7.83
CA ALA A 192 27.58 -18.71 9.00
C ALA A 192 26.51 -19.79 9.14
N ASP A 193 26.91 -20.97 9.62
CA ASP A 193 25.99 -22.02 10.05
C ASP A 193 25.01 -21.43 11.08
N PRO A 194 23.68 -21.44 10.80
CA PRO A 194 22.67 -20.88 11.69
C PRO A 194 22.74 -21.47 13.10
N ARG A 195 23.18 -22.72 13.25
CA ARG A 195 23.28 -23.43 14.53
C ARG A 195 24.38 -22.87 15.44
N LYS A 196 25.28 -22.04 14.88
CA LYS A 196 26.33 -21.33 15.63
C LYS A 196 25.88 -19.93 16.06
N ILE A 197 24.73 -19.46 15.59
CA ILE A 197 24.19 -18.14 15.93
C ILE A 197 23.49 -18.24 17.29
N LEU A 198 23.85 -17.33 18.20
CA LEU A 198 23.24 -17.28 19.53
C LEU A 198 21.75 -16.96 19.41
N GLY A 199 20.90 -17.88 19.88
CA GLY A 199 19.45 -17.72 19.84
C GLY A 199 18.76 -18.45 18.67
N VAL A 200 19.53 -19.06 17.76
CA VAL A 200 19.00 -19.98 16.75
C VAL A 200 19.15 -21.43 17.26
N PRO A 201 18.08 -22.24 17.29
CA PRO A 201 18.13 -23.63 17.68
C PRO A 201 19.06 -24.44 16.77
N ARG A 202 19.69 -25.47 17.34
CA ARG A 202 20.51 -26.44 16.58
C ARG A 202 19.72 -27.22 15.52
N THR A 203 18.40 -27.21 15.61
CA THR A 203 17.47 -27.83 14.66
C THR A 203 17.15 -26.94 13.45
N ALA A 204 17.72 -25.73 13.37
CA ALA A 204 17.52 -24.85 12.22
C ALA A 204 18.03 -25.52 10.92
N PRO A 205 17.26 -25.42 9.82
CA PRO A 205 17.61 -26.05 8.54
C PRO A 205 18.85 -25.40 7.90
N ASP A 206 19.55 -26.16 7.05
CA ASP A 206 20.68 -25.63 6.27
C ASP A 206 20.22 -24.62 5.21
N GLY A 207 20.93 -23.50 5.10
CA GLY A 207 20.63 -22.46 4.11
C GLY A 207 21.28 -21.12 4.43
N SER A 208 21.12 -20.15 3.53
CA SER A 208 21.52 -18.75 3.79
C SER A 208 20.48 -18.09 4.70
N PHE A 209 20.93 -17.29 5.66
CA PHE A 209 20.05 -16.55 6.59
C PHE A 209 20.27 -15.04 6.44
N VAL A 210 19.26 -14.30 6.87
CA VAL A 210 19.32 -12.87 7.03
C VAL A 210 19.16 -12.52 8.50
N GLU A 211 19.98 -11.56 8.94
CA GLU A 211 19.84 -10.90 10.22
C GLU A 211 19.26 -9.50 10.01
N VAL A 212 18.20 -9.21 10.75
CA VAL A 212 17.54 -7.91 10.78
C VAL A 212 17.59 -7.39 12.20
N HIS A 213 18.12 -6.19 12.39
CA HIS A 213 18.01 -5.47 13.65
C HIS A 213 16.90 -4.44 13.51
N THR A 214 15.99 -4.42 14.47
CA THR A 214 14.92 -3.41 14.53
C THR A 214 15.01 -2.64 15.83
N LYS A 215 14.99 -1.32 15.74
CA LYS A 215 14.95 -0.40 16.88
C LYS A 215 13.64 0.36 16.88
N TYR A 216 13.06 0.52 18.06
CA TYR A 216 11.84 1.27 18.28
C TYR A 216 12.14 2.42 19.23
N LEU A 217 11.87 3.63 18.75
CA LEU A 217 12.19 4.88 19.42
C LEU A 217 10.92 5.43 20.07
N ASN A 218 11.00 5.74 21.36
CA ASN A 218 9.93 6.46 22.06
C ASN A 218 9.85 7.93 21.59
N ASP A 219 8.87 8.69 22.10
CA ASP A 219 8.67 10.11 21.73
C ASP A 219 9.88 11.01 22.02
N SER A 220 10.79 10.59 22.92
CA SER A 220 12.04 11.30 23.22
C SER A 220 13.19 10.95 22.28
N GLY A 221 12.99 10.02 21.36
CA GLY A 221 14.03 9.48 20.49
C GLY A 221 14.95 8.46 21.15
N SER A 222 14.61 7.98 22.36
CA SER A 222 15.36 6.91 23.05
C SER A 222 14.82 5.54 22.65
N ILE A 223 15.69 4.54 22.59
CA ILE A 223 15.32 3.18 22.18
C ILE A 223 14.69 2.45 23.37
N SER A 224 13.37 2.32 23.38
CA SER A 224 12.64 1.59 24.42
C SER A 224 12.61 0.08 24.17
N TYR A 225 12.68 -0.30 22.90
CA TYR A 225 12.60 -1.67 22.42
C TYR A 225 13.57 -1.88 21.25
N MET A 226 14.28 -3.01 21.26
CA MET A 226 15.12 -3.44 20.15
C MET A 226 14.97 -4.95 19.94
N SER A 227 15.08 -5.41 18.70
CA SER A 227 15.12 -6.84 18.41
C SER A 227 16.18 -7.21 17.38
N LYS A 228 16.70 -8.43 17.51
CA LYS A 228 17.54 -9.10 16.52
C LYS A 228 16.76 -10.29 16.00
N THR A 229 16.56 -10.34 14.70
CA THR A 229 15.73 -11.36 14.05
C THR A 229 16.56 -12.11 13.01
N TYR A 230 16.56 -13.44 13.11
CA TYR A 230 17.15 -14.33 12.12
C TYR A 230 16.03 -15.05 11.38
N ALA A 231 16.12 -15.05 10.05
CA ALA A 231 15.19 -15.77 9.19
C ALA A 231 15.94 -16.38 7.98
N PRO A 232 15.48 -17.52 7.44
CA PRO A 232 16.01 -18.04 6.19
C PRO A 232 15.89 -16.99 5.08
N SER A 233 16.92 -16.80 4.28
CA SER A 233 16.89 -15.95 3.07
C SER A 233 15.75 -16.31 2.11
N LYS A 234 15.35 -17.58 2.08
CA LYS A 234 14.21 -18.10 1.29
C LYS A 234 12.86 -17.94 1.99
N ALA A 235 12.84 -17.65 3.29
CA ALA A 235 11.62 -17.31 4.00
C ALA A 235 11.21 -15.90 3.54
N ARG A 236 10.40 -15.86 2.47
CA ARG A 236 9.92 -14.65 1.78
C ARG A 236 9.07 -13.71 2.66
N MET A 237 8.91 -14.02 3.93
CA MET A 237 8.30 -13.18 4.96
C MET A 237 9.31 -12.27 5.67
N PHE A 238 10.40 -11.78 5.08
CA PHE A 238 11.39 -11.03 5.89
C PHE A 238 12.07 -9.81 5.28
N LEU A 239 11.90 -9.52 3.98
CA LEU A 239 12.93 -8.77 3.27
C LEU A 239 12.45 -7.57 2.46
N ILE A 240 11.25 -7.08 2.71
CA ILE A 240 10.79 -5.82 2.09
C ILE A 240 10.48 -4.83 3.20
N GLY A 241 11.52 -4.11 3.62
CA GLY A 241 11.42 -3.04 4.61
C GLY A 241 12.74 -2.29 4.85
N LEU A 242 13.71 -2.35 3.93
CA LEU A 242 15.06 -1.80 4.16
C LEU A 242 15.47 -0.64 3.27
N ASN A 243 14.55 -0.11 2.48
CA ASN A 243 14.68 1.27 2.01
C ASN A 243 13.97 2.20 2.99
N VAL A 244 14.49 2.29 4.22
CA VAL A 244 14.18 3.40 5.13
C VAL A 244 15.20 4.51 4.86
N HIS A 245 14.95 5.21 3.76
CA HIS A 245 15.05 6.66 3.73
C HIS A 245 13.96 7.13 2.77
N LYS A 246 12.78 7.33 3.32
CA LYS A 246 11.89 8.43 2.96
C LYS A 246 11.01 8.71 4.16
N GLU A 247 11.27 9.86 4.76
CA GLU A 247 10.22 10.65 5.39
C GLU A 247 9.02 10.76 4.43
N GLU A 248 7.85 10.96 5.04
CA GLU A 248 6.51 10.96 4.47
C GLU A 248 5.84 9.58 4.47
N ASP A 249 4.71 9.52 5.21
CA ASP A 249 3.62 8.58 5.00
C ASP A 249 3.63 8.06 3.57
N THR A 250 3.83 6.77 3.35
CA THR A 250 3.43 6.16 2.08
C THR A 250 1.90 6.18 2.05
N MET A 251 1.34 7.35 1.72
CA MET A 251 0.03 7.47 1.13
C MET A 251 0.08 6.61 -0.13
N SER A 252 -0.48 5.40 -0.09
CA SER A 252 -0.88 4.75 -1.32
C SER A 252 -1.80 5.75 -2.00
N GLU A 253 -1.41 6.27 -3.17
CA GLU A 253 -2.24 7.23 -3.89
C GLU A 253 -3.61 6.57 -4.11
N PRO A 254 -4.68 7.08 -3.48
CA PRO A 254 -5.98 6.42 -3.50
C PRO A 254 -6.44 6.31 -4.95
N HIS A 255 -6.97 5.15 -5.32
CA HIS A 255 -7.44 4.89 -6.68
C HIS A 255 -8.81 5.54 -6.90
N ILE A 256 -8.81 6.88 -6.96
CA ILE A 256 -9.95 7.72 -7.28
C ILE A 256 -10.15 7.66 -8.80
N LEU A 257 -11.23 7.01 -9.23
CA LEU A 257 -11.59 6.88 -10.63
C LEU A 257 -12.18 8.17 -11.20
N LEU A 258 -12.99 8.86 -10.40
CA LEU A 258 -13.64 10.11 -10.77
C LEU A 258 -14.13 10.82 -9.50
N THR A 259 -14.11 12.14 -9.53
CA THR A 259 -14.91 12.98 -8.63
C THR A 259 -16.03 13.62 -9.43
N ARG A 260 -17.29 13.50 -8.99
CA ARG A 260 -18.46 14.10 -9.66
C ARG A 260 -19.17 15.10 -8.77
N ILE A 261 -19.45 16.28 -9.33
CA ILE A 261 -20.33 17.31 -8.74
C ILE A 261 -21.76 17.05 -9.21
N ASP A 262 -22.64 16.75 -8.27
CA ASP A 262 -24.08 16.57 -8.50
C ASP A 262 -24.85 17.06 -7.26
N ASN A 263 -25.69 18.10 -7.41
CA ASN A 263 -26.45 18.64 -6.29
C ASN A 263 -27.37 17.60 -5.62
N ARG A 264 -27.73 16.52 -6.34
CA ARG A 264 -28.56 15.42 -5.82
C ARG A 264 -27.74 14.27 -5.23
N LEU A 265 -26.41 14.37 -5.25
CA LEU A 265 -25.48 13.34 -4.80
C LEU A 265 -25.76 11.99 -5.48
N VAL A 266 -26.17 10.97 -4.73
CA VAL A 266 -26.38 9.61 -5.26
C VAL A 266 -27.84 9.39 -5.63
N HIS A 267 -28.09 9.30 -6.93
CA HIS A 267 -29.37 8.91 -7.55
C HIS A 267 -29.13 7.87 -8.67
N GLY A 268 -30.16 7.46 -9.40
CA GLY A 268 -30.08 6.34 -10.36
C GLY A 268 -28.92 6.43 -11.37
N GLN A 269 -28.65 7.60 -11.96
CA GLN A 269 -27.54 7.71 -12.92
C GLN A 269 -26.17 7.64 -12.23
N VAL A 270 -26.02 8.26 -11.06
CA VAL A 270 -24.76 8.30 -10.30
C VAL A 270 -24.48 6.94 -9.66
N GLY A 271 -25.43 6.45 -8.86
CA GLY A 271 -25.31 5.22 -8.09
C GLY A 271 -25.32 3.94 -8.94
N VAL A 272 -25.86 3.97 -10.17
CA VAL A 272 -25.91 2.77 -11.04
C VAL A 272 -25.10 2.97 -12.31
N THR A 273 -25.49 3.90 -13.19
CA THR A 273 -24.89 4.02 -14.54
C THR A 273 -23.42 4.40 -14.50
N TRP A 274 -23.08 5.50 -13.81
CA TRP A 274 -21.70 5.97 -13.65
C TRP A 274 -20.86 4.96 -12.90
N THR A 275 -21.37 4.45 -11.78
CA THR A 275 -20.66 3.48 -10.94
C THR A 275 -20.27 2.22 -11.71
N LYS A 276 -21.21 1.63 -12.48
CA LYS A 276 -20.93 0.47 -13.33
C LYS A 276 -19.96 0.79 -14.47
N THR A 277 -20.14 1.93 -15.14
CA THR A 277 -19.29 2.31 -16.28
C THR A 277 -17.85 2.57 -15.86
N LEU A 278 -17.64 3.19 -14.70
CA LEU A 278 -16.32 3.41 -14.11
C LEU A 278 -15.70 2.11 -13.58
N GLY A 279 -16.51 1.09 -13.29
CA GLY A 279 -16.06 -0.11 -12.58
C GLY A 279 -15.69 0.20 -11.12
N ALA A 280 -16.32 1.21 -10.54
CA ALA A 280 -16.13 1.60 -9.14
C ALA A 280 -16.73 0.54 -8.21
N ASN A 281 -15.98 0.15 -7.18
CA ASN A 281 -16.47 -0.77 -6.15
C ASN A 281 -16.76 -0.06 -4.82
N LEU A 282 -16.48 1.24 -4.75
CA LEU A 282 -16.79 2.10 -3.62
C LEU A 282 -17.28 3.47 -4.10
N LEU A 283 -18.52 3.83 -3.78
CA LEU A 283 -19.00 5.21 -3.79
C LEU A 283 -18.66 5.90 -2.46
N LEU A 284 -18.00 7.04 -2.55
CA LEU A 284 -17.76 7.91 -1.40
C LEU A 284 -18.56 9.20 -1.57
N VAL A 285 -19.59 9.37 -0.75
CA VAL A 285 -20.34 10.62 -0.66
C VAL A 285 -19.63 11.52 0.35
N ALA A 286 -18.97 12.55 -0.14
CA ALA A 286 -18.27 13.54 0.68
C ALA A 286 -19.17 14.77 0.85
N ASN A 287 -19.97 14.78 1.92
CA ASN A 287 -20.90 15.85 2.24
C ASN A 287 -21.24 15.86 3.74
N ASP A 288 -21.10 17.02 4.37
CA ASP A 288 -21.23 17.16 5.83
C ASP A 288 -22.67 16.95 6.33
N GLU A 289 -23.67 17.36 5.54
CA GLU A 289 -25.10 17.19 5.88
C GLU A 289 -25.46 15.70 5.83
N VAL A 290 -25.22 15.04 4.69
CA VAL A 290 -25.57 13.63 4.47
C VAL A 290 -24.79 12.69 5.39
N ALA A 291 -23.53 13.02 5.73
CA ALA A 291 -22.75 12.23 6.70
C ALA A 291 -23.44 12.10 8.07
N ASN A 292 -24.33 13.03 8.41
CA ASN A 292 -25.07 13.08 9.67
C ASN A 292 -26.57 12.81 9.52
N ASP A 293 -27.08 12.49 8.32
CA ASP A 293 -28.50 12.19 8.08
C ASP A 293 -28.73 10.70 7.74
N PRO A 294 -29.21 9.88 8.69
CA PRO A 294 -29.45 8.45 8.46
C PRO A 294 -30.51 8.14 7.40
N LEU A 295 -31.50 9.03 7.20
CA LEU A 295 -32.60 8.82 6.24
C LEU A 295 -32.07 8.99 4.82
N GLU A 296 -31.35 10.07 4.54
CA GLU A 296 -30.73 10.30 3.24
C GLU A 296 -29.71 9.21 2.91
N GLN A 297 -28.88 8.81 3.89
CA GLN A 297 -27.95 7.70 3.71
C GLN A 297 -28.64 6.39 3.31
N LYS A 298 -29.80 6.10 3.91
CA LYS A 298 -30.55 4.87 3.61
C LYS A 298 -31.11 4.88 2.19
N LEU A 299 -31.63 6.02 1.73
CA LEU A 299 -32.12 6.19 0.36
C LEU A 299 -31.00 6.03 -0.68
N MET A 300 -29.85 6.67 -0.42
CA MET A 300 -28.68 6.58 -1.30
C MET A 300 -28.07 5.17 -1.31
N LYS A 301 -28.03 4.48 -0.16
CA LYS A 301 -27.60 3.07 -0.05
C LYS A 301 -28.44 2.15 -0.94
N SER A 302 -29.75 2.23 -0.84
CA SER A 302 -30.69 1.43 -1.64
C SER A 302 -30.43 1.60 -3.15
N THR A 303 -30.13 2.82 -3.59
CA THR A 303 -29.80 3.10 -4.99
C THR A 303 -28.45 2.50 -5.41
N ALA A 304 -27.43 2.64 -4.57
CA ALA A 304 -26.08 2.15 -4.86
C ALA A 304 -25.97 0.62 -4.85
N GLU A 305 -26.76 -0.08 -4.02
CA GLU A 305 -26.76 -1.56 -3.93
C GLU A 305 -27.03 -2.23 -5.27
N SER A 306 -27.84 -1.61 -6.13
CA SER A 306 -28.14 -2.09 -7.50
C SER A 306 -26.92 -2.12 -8.43
N SER A 307 -25.82 -1.46 -8.05
CA SER A 307 -24.54 -1.49 -8.76
C SER A 307 -23.57 -2.55 -8.24
N GLY A 308 -23.79 -3.08 -7.03
CA GLY A 308 -22.84 -3.95 -6.33
C GLY A 308 -21.66 -3.22 -5.68
N ALA A 309 -21.59 -1.88 -5.77
CA ALA A 309 -20.58 -1.09 -5.10
C ALA A 309 -20.94 -0.85 -3.62
N GLY A 310 -19.92 -0.86 -2.75
CA GLY A 310 -20.08 -0.34 -1.39
C GLY A 310 -20.31 1.17 -1.42
N ILE A 311 -20.98 1.71 -0.40
CA ILE A 311 -21.16 3.16 -0.24
C ILE A 311 -20.72 3.61 1.16
N ARG A 312 -20.07 4.78 1.23
CA ARG A 312 -19.65 5.45 2.47
C ARG A 312 -20.05 6.91 2.42
N PHE A 313 -20.37 7.47 3.58
CA PHE A 313 -20.77 8.86 3.75
C PHE A 313 -19.82 9.48 4.77
N PHE A 314 -19.03 10.47 4.34
CA PHE A 314 -18.07 11.15 5.19
C PHE A 314 -18.25 12.66 5.06
N THR A 315 -17.89 13.37 6.13
CA THR A 315 -17.66 14.81 6.07
C THR A 315 -16.47 15.11 5.16
N LEU A 316 -16.35 16.35 4.68
CA LEU A 316 -15.20 16.78 3.89
C LEU A 316 -13.90 16.60 4.68
N GLU A 317 -13.90 17.05 5.93
CA GLU A 317 -12.77 16.92 6.85
C GLU A 317 -12.35 15.46 7.06
N LYS A 318 -13.33 14.58 7.33
CA LYS A 318 -13.04 13.16 7.49
C LYS A 318 -12.48 12.56 6.21
N THR A 319 -12.98 12.98 5.05
CA THR A 319 -12.47 12.53 3.75
C THR A 319 -11.01 12.91 3.59
N ILE A 320 -10.64 14.16 3.85
CA ILE A 320 -9.26 14.66 3.82
C ILE A 320 -8.33 13.80 4.68
N GLN A 321 -8.73 13.49 5.92
CA GLN A 321 -7.89 12.78 6.88
C GLN A 321 -7.66 11.29 6.56
N ILE A 322 -8.57 10.64 5.84
CA ILE A 322 -8.56 9.18 5.72
C ILE A 322 -8.44 8.67 4.29
N ILE A 323 -8.63 9.52 3.27
CA ILE A 323 -8.62 9.07 1.88
C ILE A 323 -7.28 8.45 1.48
N SER A 324 -6.17 8.94 2.03
CA SER A 324 -4.82 8.39 1.84
C SER A 324 -4.64 6.97 2.41
N LYS A 325 -5.56 6.52 3.27
CA LYS A 325 -5.58 5.18 3.88
C LYS A 325 -6.43 4.18 3.10
N ALA A 326 -6.96 4.58 1.94
CA ALA A 326 -7.72 3.67 1.09
C ALA A 326 -6.84 2.51 0.60
N ALA A 327 -7.36 1.29 0.66
CA ALA A 327 -6.66 0.12 0.15
C ALA A 327 -6.65 0.10 -1.38
N ASP A 328 -5.56 -0.36 -2.02
CA ASP A 328 -5.40 -0.39 -3.49
C ASP A 328 -6.54 -1.05 -4.27
N ARG A 329 -7.23 -2.03 -3.65
CA ARG A 329 -8.39 -2.68 -4.26
C ARG A 329 -9.63 -1.77 -4.38
N GLN A 330 -9.68 -0.67 -3.63
CA GLN A 330 -10.80 0.25 -3.60
C GLN A 330 -10.72 1.15 -4.82
N LYS A 331 -11.66 0.98 -5.74
CA LYS A 331 -11.86 1.83 -6.92
C LYS A 331 -12.92 2.86 -6.58
N ILE A 332 -12.47 4.05 -6.19
CA ILE A 332 -13.28 5.05 -5.50
C ILE A 332 -13.93 5.98 -6.51
N PHE A 333 -15.25 6.13 -6.42
CA PHE A 333 -16.01 7.17 -7.10
C PHE A 333 -16.50 8.19 -6.05
N ILE A 334 -15.93 9.39 -6.06
CA ILE A 334 -16.26 10.45 -5.11
C ILE A 334 -17.44 11.25 -5.67
N VAL A 335 -18.46 11.49 -4.86
CA VAL A 335 -19.61 12.32 -5.19
C VAL A 335 -19.72 13.44 -4.17
N VAL A 336 -19.77 14.67 -4.66
CA VAL A 336 -19.87 15.90 -3.87
C VAL A 336 -21.02 16.78 -4.38
N LYS A 337 -21.49 17.70 -3.54
CA LYS A 337 -22.67 18.52 -3.84
C LYS A 337 -22.33 19.76 -4.67
N THR A 338 -21.20 20.41 -4.41
CA THR A 338 -20.84 21.71 -5.01
C THR A 338 -19.38 21.80 -5.48
N PRO A 339 -19.02 22.75 -6.37
CA PRO A 339 -17.62 23.02 -6.74
C PRO A 339 -16.73 23.39 -5.55
N GLY A 340 -17.22 24.23 -4.65
CA GLY A 340 -16.49 24.63 -3.44
C GLY A 340 -16.14 23.46 -2.53
N ASP A 341 -16.98 22.42 -2.46
CA ASP A 341 -16.65 21.20 -1.73
C ASP A 341 -15.45 20.47 -2.36
N VAL A 342 -15.37 20.39 -3.69
CA VAL A 342 -14.21 19.80 -4.38
C VAL A 342 -12.96 20.63 -4.13
N LEU A 343 -13.07 21.96 -4.22
CA LEU A 343 -11.94 22.85 -3.99
C LEU A 343 -11.36 22.65 -2.59
N LYS A 344 -12.22 22.57 -1.56
CA LYS A 344 -11.81 22.24 -0.18
C LYS A 344 -11.10 20.89 -0.08
N LEU A 345 -11.59 19.85 -0.76
CA LEU A 345 -10.94 18.54 -0.78
C LEU A 345 -9.55 18.60 -1.43
N VAL A 346 -9.42 19.28 -2.58
CA VAL A 346 -8.13 19.46 -3.27
C VAL A 346 -7.16 20.26 -2.40
N GLU A 347 -7.63 21.32 -1.76
CA GLU A 347 -6.82 22.14 -0.85
C GLU A 347 -6.41 21.41 0.42
N GLY A 348 -7.26 20.49 0.89
CA GLY A 348 -6.95 19.56 1.98
C GLY A 348 -5.99 18.43 1.57
N GLY A 349 -5.54 18.36 0.32
CA GLY A 349 -4.58 17.36 -0.14
C GLY A 349 -5.18 16.06 -0.66
N VAL A 350 -6.48 16.01 -0.93
CA VAL A 350 -7.08 14.86 -1.64
C VAL A 350 -6.60 14.88 -3.10
N PRO A 351 -5.97 13.81 -3.62
CA PRO A 351 -5.34 13.81 -4.94
C PRO A 351 -6.37 13.62 -6.07
N ILE A 352 -7.24 14.62 -6.27
CA ILE A 352 -8.27 14.63 -7.31
C ILE A 352 -7.65 15.13 -8.61
N LYS A 353 -7.65 14.28 -9.65
CA LYS A 353 -7.09 14.61 -10.98
C LYS A 353 -8.17 14.98 -12.00
N GLU A 354 -9.35 14.39 -11.87
CA GLU A 354 -10.48 14.61 -12.79
C GLU A 354 -11.75 14.94 -12.02
N VAL A 355 -12.44 15.99 -12.46
CA VAL A 355 -13.73 16.43 -11.92
C VAL A 355 -14.75 16.50 -13.04
N ASN A 356 -15.83 15.75 -12.87
CA ASN A 356 -16.98 15.81 -13.74
C ASN A 356 -18.09 16.66 -13.11
N VAL A 357 -18.50 17.71 -13.79
CA VAL A 357 -19.69 18.49 -13.43
C VAL A 357 -20.91 17.83 -14.07
N GLY A 358 -21.72 17.19 -13.25
CA GLY A 358 -22.88 16.44 -13.68
C GLY A 358 -24.15 17.26 -13.67
N ASN A 359 -24.51 17.74 -12.49
CA ASN A 359 -25.73 18.52 -12.30
C ASN A 359 -25.54 19.62 -11.26
N MET A 360 -25.88 20.85 -11.67
CA MET A 360 -25.99 22.00 -10.79
C MET A 360 -27.30 22.69 -11.11
N HIS A 361 -28.22 22.74 -10.15
CA HIS A 361 -29.58 23.26 -10.33
C HIS A 361 -29.60 24.77 -10.57
N PHE A 362 -30.61 25.21 -11.31
CA PHE A 362 -30.92 26.63 -11.39
C PHE A 362 -31.30 27.18 -10.00
N ALA A 363 -30.73 28.32 -9.66
CA ALA A 363 -31.13 29.15 -8.53
C ALA A 363 -31.04 30.62 -8.98
N PRO A 364 -31.82 31.54 -8.35
CA PRO A 364 -31.72 32.96 -8.65
C PRO A 364 -30.26 33.46 -8.58
N GLY A 365 -29.79 34.11 -9.65
CA GLY A 365 -28.40 34.56 -9.77
C GLY A 365 -27.45 33.61 -10.51
N LYS A 366 -27.85 32.36 -10.75
CA LYS A 366 -27.07 31.42 -11.58
C LYS A 366 -27.40 31.55 -13.06
N VAL A 367 -26.37 31.49 -13.90
CA VAL A 367 -26.45 31.54 -15.36
C VAL A 367 -26.31 30.13 -15.94
N GLU A 368 -27.04 29.85 -17.01
CA GLU A 368 -26.97 28.57 -17.71
C GLU A 368 -25.63 28.40 -18.45
N VAL A 369 -24.93 27.30 -18.18
CA VAL A 369 -23.76 26.84 -18.95
C VAL A 369 -24.17 25.71 -19.89
N THR A 370 -24.97 24.79 -19.36
CA THR A 370 -25.66 23.73 -20.11
C THR A 370 -27.04 23.52 -19.50
N LYS A 371 -27.92 22.78 -20.19
CA LYS A 371 -29.26 22.44 -19.69
C LYS A 371 -29.30 21.76 -18.31
N LYS A 372 -28.17 21.29 -17.80
CA LYS A 372 -28.04 20.59 -16.50
C LYS A 372 -27.13 21.30 -15.51
N VAL A 373 -26.45 22.36 -15.93
CA VAL A 373 -25.42 23.04 -15.14
C VAL A 373 -25.64 24.54 -15.20
N TYR A 374 -26.06 25.10 -14.07
CA TYR A 374 -26.21 26.52 -13.84
C TYR A 374 -25.19 26.95 -12.77
N VAL A 375 -24.49 28.06 -13.01
CA VAL A 375 -23.39 28.55 -12.15
C VAL A 375 -23.55 30.03 -11.84
N ASP A 376 -23.26 30.44 -10.61
CA ASP A 376 -23.01 31.85 -10.27
C ASP A 376 -21.52 32.21 -10.40
N GLN A 377 -21.13 33.40 -9.95
CA GLN A 377 -19.73 33.82 -9.99
C GLN A 377 -18.84 32.98 -9.06
N GLN A 378 -19.31 32.62 -7.87
CA GLN A 378 -18.53 31.83 -6.91
C GLN A 378 -18.29 30.42 -7.46
N ASP A 379 -19.31 29.79 -8.05
CA ASP A 379 -19.16 28.49 -8.71
C ASP A 379 -18.11 28.53 -9.82
N LYS A 380 -18.08 29.60 -10.63
CA LYS A 380 -17.08 29.78 -11.68
C LYS A 380 -15.69 29.94 -11.09
N ASP A 381 -15.55 30.76 -10.06
CA ASP A 381 -14.29 31.01 -9.38
C ASP A 381 -13.74 29.72 -8.77
N ASP A 382 -14.60 28.90 -8.15
CA ASP A 382 -14.22 27.60 -7.58
C ASP A 382 -13.78 26.61 -8.67
N LEU A 383 -14.54 26.51 -9.77
CA LEU A 383 -14.21 25.63 -10.90
C LEU A 383 -12.90 26.06 -11.58
N MET A 384 -12.67 27.36 -11.76
CA MET A 384 -11.41 27.90 -12.27
C MET A 384 -10.26 27.70 -11.28
N GLY A 385 -10.53 27.78 -9.97
CA GLY A 385 -9.58 27.44 -8.92
C GLY A 385 -9.08 25.99 -9.02
N LEU A 386 -9.97 25.05 -9.35
CA LEU A 386 -9.60 23.66 -9.63
C LEU A 386 -8.72 23.52 -10.88
N VAL A 387 -9.10 24.18 -11.99
CA VAL A 387 -8.32 24.19 -13.24
C VAL A 387 -6.92 24.75 -13.01
N ASN A 388 -6.80 25.85 -12.26
CA ASN A 388 -5.52 26.48 -11.92
C ASN A 388 -4.62 25.59 -11.05
N LYS A 389 -5.21 24.68 -10.27
CA LYS A 389 -4.49 23.65 -9.51
C LYS A 389 -4.16 22.40 -10.34
N GLY A 390 -4.43 22.42 -11.65
CA GLY A 390 -4.10 21.33 -12.57
C GLY A 390 -5.13 20.21 -12.64
N VAL A 391 -6.33 20.42 -12.10
CA VAL A 391 -7.43 19.44 -12.16
C VAL A 391 -8.13 19.53 -13.51
N ASN A 392 -8.36 18.40 -14.18
CA ASN A 392 -9.14 18.35 -15.42
C ASN A 392 -10.64 18.43 -15.10
N VAL A 393 -11.27 19.58 -15.37
CA VAL A 393 -12.68 19.84 -15.06
C VAL A 393 -13.52 19.87 -16.34
N TYR A 394 -14.55 19.04 -16.41
CA TYR A 394 -15.43 18.98 -17.59
C TYR A 394 -16.89 18.70 -17.23
N ILE A 395 -17.82 19.20 -18.04
CA ILE A 395 -19.25 18.94 -17.93
C ILE A 395 -19.61 17.70 -18.76
N GLN A 396 -20.31 16.76 -18.15
CA GLN A 396 -20.85 15.54 -18.79
C GLN A 396 -22.00 14.98 -17.95
N ASP A 397 -23.19 14.80 -18.54
CA ASP A 397 -24.37 14.34 -17.81
C ASP A 397 -24.31 12.82 -17.57
N VAL A 398 -24.25 12.03 -18.65
CA VAL A 398 -24.13 10.57 -18.60
C VAL A 398 -22.85 10.06 -19.29
N PRO A 399 -22.37 8.84 -18.94
CA PRO A 399 -21.22 8.27 -19.64
C PRO A 399 -21.51 8.09 -21.13
N GLY A 400 -20.58 8.55 -21.96
CA GLY A 400 -20.69 8.51 -23.43
C GLY A 400 -21.13 9.83 -24.06
N ASP A 401 -21.70 10.77 -23.28
CA ASP A 401 -21.97 12.12 -23.77
C ASP A 401 -20.69 12.86 -24.12
N ARG A 402 -20.79 13.87 -25.01
CA ARG A 402 -19.66 14.75 -25.31
C ARG A 402 -19.24 15.52 -24.06
N LYS A 403 -17.95 15.43 -23.72
CA LYS A 403 -17.36 16.25 -22.66
C LYS A 403 -17.26 17.71 -23.13
N THR A 404 -17.79 18.63 -22.33
CA THR A 404 -17.63 20.08 -22.54
C THR A 404 -16.63 20.61 -21.54
N GLN A 405 -15.53 21.20 -22.02
CA GLN A 405 -14.51 21.79 -21.15
C GLN A 405 -15.04 23.05 -20.48
N VAL A 406 -14.67 23.24 -19.22
CA VAL A 406 -15.03 24.45 -18.47
C VAL A 406 -14.04 25.57 -18.81
N ASN A 407 -14.49 26.49 -19.67
CA ASN A 407 -13.74 27.68 -20.07
C ASN A 407 -14.64 28.90 -19.83
N PHE A 408 -14.58 29.48 -18.62
CA PHE A 408 -15.38 30.66 -18.27
C PHE A 408 -14.70 31.97 -18.65
#